data_AF-A0A814P2F2-F1
#
_entry.id   AF-A0A814P2F2-F1
#
_cell.length_a   1.000
_cell.length_b   1.000
_cell.length_c   1.000
_cell.angle_alpha   90.00
_cell.angle_beta   90.00
_cell.angle_gamma   90.00
#
_symmetry.space_group_name_H-M   'P 1'
#
loop_
_entity.id
_entity.type
_entity.pdbx_description
1 polymer ?
#
loop_
_entity_poly.entity_id
_entity_poly.type
_entity_poly.pdbx_seq_one_letter_code
_entity_poly.pdbx_strand_id
1 'polypeptide(L)'
;MLCTKCQAKFCYRCGSRMRLPTYIGHDAKYSIFGCKYKLWPNRPFLRWLIRGSIFAGVLLLTPVVLAAVIALVAIGIPIVLVIACFALPVFACVQCKKRA
;
A
#
# COMPACT_ATOMS: atom_id res chain seq x y z
N MET A 1 -1.02 -4.26 21.85
CA MET A 1 -0.68 -2.87 22.21
C MET A 1 -1.95 -2.17 22.65
N LEU A 2 -2.01 -1.78 23.93
CA LEU A 2 -3.20 -1.21 24.57
C LEU A 2 -3.03 0.32 24.58
N CYS A 3 -4.10 1.06 24.26
CA CYS A 3 -4.11 2.53 24.32
C CYS A 3 -3.86 3.00 25.77
N THR A 4 -2.84 3.81 26.05
CA THR A 4 -2.55 4.24 27.43
C THR A 4 -3.68 5.03 28.10
N LYS A 5 -4.53 5.71 27.31
CA LYS A 5 -5.71 6.44 27.80
C LYS A 5 -7.02 5.63 27.82
N CYS A 6 -7.11 4.53 27.10
CA CYS A 6 -8.37 3.82 26.87
C CYS A 6 -8.29 2.29 27.01
N GLN A 7 -7.09 1.76 27.30
CA GLN A 7 -6.70 0.38 27.63
C GLN A 7 -7.36 -0.73 26.80
N ALA A 8 -7.90 -0.42 25.63
CA ALA A 8 -8.61 -1.36 24.78
C ALA A 8 -7.77 -1.74 23.56
N LYS A 9 -7.96 -2.99 23.10
CA LYS A 9 -7.43 -3.50 21.82
C LYS A 9 -8.27 -2.99 20.62
N PHE A 10 -9.37 -2.27 20.89
CA PHE A 10 -10.25 -1.58 19.94
C PHE A 10 -11.06 -0.49 20.69
N CYS A 11 -11.12 0.78 20.25
CA CYS A 11 -12.08 1.72 20.84
C CYS A 11 -12.41 2.98 20.01
N TYR A 12 -13.65 3.04 19.49
CA TYR A 12 -14.32 4.31 19.12
C TYR A 12 -15.25 4.82 20.25
N ARG A 13 -14.84 4.58 21.50
CA ARG A 13 -15.56 4.60 22.81
C ARG A 13 -15.90 3.18 23.39
N CYS A 14 -15.65 2.09 22.64
CA CYS A 14 -15.13 0.74 23.08
C CYS A 14 -15.91 -0.59 22.76
N GLY A 15 -16.83 -0.69 21.80
CA GLY A 15 -17.50 -1.99 21.48
C GLY A 15 -16.60 -3.06 20.83
N SER A 16 -16.25 -4.13 21.55
CA SER A 16 -15.10 -5.01 21.35
C SER A 16 -15.07 -5.94 20.11
N ARG A 17 -13.84 -6.11 19.59
CA ARG A 17 -13.27 -7.07 18.60
C ARG A 17 -13.57 -6.81 17.11
N MET A 18 -12.56 -6.27 16.40
CA MET A 18 -12.42 -6.44 14.95
C MET A 18 -11.37 -7.49 14.64
N ARG A 19 -11.72 -8.41 13.73
CA ARG A 19 -10.85 -9.42 13.11
C ARG A 19 -10.08 -8.85 11.89
N LEU A 20 -9.91 -7.53 11.82
CA LEU A 20 -9.23 -6.90 10.69
C LEU A 20 -7.71 -6.94 10.90
N PRO A 21 -6.94 -7.08 9.81
CA PRO A 21 -5.51 -7.34 9.89
C PRO A 21 -4.77 -6.15 10.53
N THR A 22 -3.75 -6.50 11.32
CA THR A 22 -2.94 -5.66 12.23
C THR A 22 -2.32 -4.40 11.61
N TYR A 23 -2.43 -4.22 10.28
CA TYR A 23 -1.81 -3.13 9.54
C TYR A 23 -2.49 -1.76 9.73
N ILE A 24 -3.74 -1.71 10.23
CA ILE A 24 -4.42 -0.43 10.51
C ILE A 24 -4.33 -0.11 11.99
N GLY A 25 -3.14 0.32 12.43
CA GLY A 25 -2.84 0.56 13.84
C GLY A 25 -3.75 1.59 14.49
N HIS A 26 -4.37 1.22 15.62
CA HIS A 26 -5.17 2.12 16.46
C HIS A 26 -4.34 3.27 17.06
N ASP A 27 -3.05 3.03 17.31
CA ASP A 27 -2.15 4.01 17.92
C ASP A 27 -1.57 5.03 16.92
N ALA A 28 -1.72 4.82 15.62
CA ALA A 28 -1.26 5.79 14.63
C ALA A 28 -2.15 7.05 14.66
N LYS A 29 -1.54 8.23 14.83
CA LYS A 29 -2.24 9.52 14.99
C LYS A 29 -3.15 9.86 13.80
N TYR A 30 -2.74 9.50 12.59
CA TYR A 30 -3.44 9.79 11.33
C TYR A 30 -4.10 8.57 10.68
N SER A 31 -4.17 7.44 11.38
CA SER A 31 -4.93 6.29 10.87
C SER A 31 -6.41 6.66 10.71
N ILE A 32 -7.00 6.25 9.58
CA ILE A 32 -8.44 6.38 9.30
C ILE A 32 -9.24 5.73 10.44
N PHE A 33 -8.77 4.57 10.92
CA PHE A 33 -9.33 3.83 12.06
C PHE A 33 -8.64 4.10 13.42
N GLY A 34 -7.90 5.20 13.55
CA GLY A 34 -7.09 5.50 14.74
C GLY A 34 -7.88 6.01 15.96
N CYS A 35 -7.23 6.08 17.13
CA CYS A 35 -7.82 6.58 18.37
C CYS A 35 -8.37 8.01 18.25
N LYS A 36 -9.63 8.25 18.67
CA LYS A 36 -10.24 9.59 18.75
C LYS A 36 -9.39 10.53 19.60
N TYR A 37 -9.00 10.10 20.80
CA TYR A 37 -8.35 10.97 21.79
C TYR A 37 -6.90 11.38 21.46
N LYS A 38 -6.27 10.79 20.44
CA LYS A 38 -4.91 11.13 20.01
C LYS A 38 -4.87 12.25 18.95
N LEU A 39 -5.93 12.38 18.15
CA LEU A 39 -6.06 13.41 17.11
C LEU A 39 -7.24 14.33 17.46
N TRP A 40 -6.93 15.53 17.98
CA TRP A 40 -7.87 16.63 18.25
C TRP A 40 -9.12 16.21 19.06
N PRO A 41 -8.98 15.83 20.35
CA PRO A 41 -10.09 15.32 21.18
C PRO A 41 -11.31 16.25 21.20
N ASN A 42 -11.08 17.56 21.33
CA ASN A 42 -12.14 18.57 21.52
C ASN A 42 -12.71 19.15 20.23
N ARG A 43 -12.17 18.80 19.05
CA ARG A 43 -12.59 19.36 17.76
C ARG A 43 -13.03 18.25 16.80
N PRO A 44 -14.32 17.84 16.81
CA PRO A 44 -14.81 16.71 16.03
C PRO A 44 -14.76 16.97 14.51
N PHE A 45 -15.09 18.18 14.06
CA PHE A 45 -15.07 18.56 12.65
C PHE A 45 -13.68 18.46 12.04
N LEU A 46 -12.66 19.00 12.72
CA LEU A 46 -11.28 18.96 12.23
C LEU A 46 -10.76 17.53 12.09
N ARG A 47 -11.12 16.66 13.03
CA ARG A 47 -10.77 15.24 12.99
C ARG A 47 -11.44 14.53 11.81
N TRP A 48 -12.71 14.84 11.54
CA TRP A 48 -13.45 14.27 10.43
C TRP A 48 -12.87 14.71 9.08
N LEU A 49 -12.55 16.00 8.93
CA LEU A 49 -11.91 16.53 7.72
C LEU A 49 -10.56 15.86 7.44
N ILE A 50 -9.68 15.76 8.45
CA ILE A 50 -8.35 15.16 8.27
C ILE A 50 -8.45 13.67 7.92
N ARG A 51 -9.33 12.91 8.59
CA ARG A 51 -9.45 11.47 8.29
C ARG A 51 -10.19 11.21 6.98
N GLY A 52 -11.18 12.05 6.66
CA GLY A 52 -11.89 12.01 5.39
C GLY A 52 -10.96 12.31 4.20
N SER A 53 -10.07 13.32 4.33
CA SER A 53 -9.10 13.64 3.28
C SER A 53 -8.07 12.53 3.08
N ILE A 54 -7.59 11.90 4.15
CA ILE A 54 -6.68 10.74 4.05
C ILE A 54 -7.39 9.57 3.37
N PHE A 55 -8.63 9.26 3.76
CA PHE A 55 -9.40 8.19 3.14
C PHE A 55 -9.65 8.44 1.65
N ALA A 56 -10.08 9.66 1.30
CA ALA A 56 -10.27 10.07 -0.10
C ALA A 56 -8.96 9.98 -0.89
N GLY A 57 -7.84 10.44 -0.32
CA GLY A 57 -6.52 10.34 -0.93
C GLY A 57 -6.13 8.90 -1.22
N VAL A 58 -6.26 7.99 -0.24
CA VAL A 58 -5.99 6.57 -0.45
C VAL A 58 -6.92 5.98 -1.51
N LEU A 59 -8.22 6.29 -1.46
CA LEU A 59 -9.20 5.77 -2.41
C LEU A 59 -8.90 6.20 -3.86
N LEU A 60 -8.45 7.43 -4.07
CA LEU A 60 -8.12 7.96 -5.39
C LEU A 60 -6.73 7.52 -5.88
N LEU A 61 -5.74 7.46 -5.00
CA LEU A 61 -4.37 7.07 -5.37
C LEU A 61 -4.26 5.58 -5.68
N THR A 62 -5.02 4.73 -4.98
CA THR A 62 -4.95 3.26 -5.16
C THR A 62 -5.17 2.82 -6.61
N PRO A 63 -6.27 3.20 -7.31
CA PRO A 63 -6.48 2.80 -8.70
C PRO A 63 -5.46 3.41 -9.66
N VAL A 64 -4.98 4.63 -9.39
CA VAL A 64 -3.98 5.31 -10.23
C VAL A 64 -2.64 4.58 -10.18
N VAL A 65 -2.18 4.24 -8.97
CA VAL A 65 -0.93 3.48 -8.77
C VAL A 65 -1.07 2.09 -9.39
N LEU A 66 -2.22 1.44 -9.21
CA LEU A 66 -2.48 0.13 -9.80
C LEU A 66 -2.42 0.19 -11.34
N ALA A 67 -3.07 1.18 -11.96
CA ALA A 67 -3.04 1.37 -13.40
C ALA A 67 -1.62 1.64 -13.92
N ALA A 68 -0.84 2.46 -13.21
CA ALA A 68 0.55 2.75 -13.56
C ALA A 68 1.43 1.48 -13.52
N VAL A 69 1.27 0.65 -12.49
CA VAL A 69 2.00 -0.63 -12.39
C VAL A 69 1.63 -1.57 -13.54
N ILE A 70 0.34 -1.68 -13.86
CA ILE A 70 -0.13 -2.52 -14.98
C ILE A 70 0.47 -2.03 -16.30
N ALA A 71 0.49 -0.71 -16.54
CA ALA A 71 1.07 -0.14 -17.75
C ALA A 71 2.57 -0.45 -17.86
N LEU A 72 3.32 -0.31 -16.77
CA LEU A 72 4.75 -0.64 -16.75
C LEU A 72 5.01 -2.12 -17.01
N VAL A 73 4.19 -3.01 -16.45
CA VAL A 73 4.31 -4.46 -16.67
C VAL A 73 3.96 -4.82 -18.12
N ALA A 74 2.88 -4.24 -18.66
CA ALA A 74 2.43 -4.49 -20.02
C ALA A 74 3.45 -4.05 -21.08
N ILE A 75 4.26 -3.03 -20.80
CA ILE A 75 5.32 -2.55 -21.70
C ILE A 75 6.66 -3.23 -21.41
N GLY A 76 7.00 -3.42 -20.13
CA GLY A 76 8.28 -3.98 -19.71
C GLY A 76 8.46 -5.44 -20.10
N ILE A 77 7.44 -6.27 -19.88
CA ILE A 77 7.49 -7.71 -20.21
C ILE A 77 7.79 -7.96 -21.71
N PRO A 78 7.06 -7.37 -22.68
CA PRO A 78 7.33 -7.63 -24.09
C PRO A 78 8.70 -7.12 -24.52
N ILE A 79 9.17 -5.99 -24.01
CA ILE A 79 10.51 -5.48 -24.32
C ILE A 79 11.59 -6.47 -23.88
N VAL A 80 11.49 -7.00 -22.65
CA VAL A 80 12.44 -8.00 -22.14
C VAL A 80 12.40 -9.29 -22.96
N LEU A 81 11.20 -9.74 -23.33
CA LEU A 81 11.01 -10.93 -24.17
C LEU A 81 11.65 -10.76 -25.56
N VAL A 82 11.44 -9.62 -26.21
CA VAL A 82 12.04 -9.31 -27.51
C VAL A 82 13.57 -9.33 -27.38
N ILE A 83 14.13 -8.61 -26.41
CA ILE A 83 15.58 -8.58 -26.19
C ILE A 83 16.12 -9.98 -25.92
N ALA A 84 15.47 -10.79 -25.09
CA ALA A 84 15.88 -12.16 -24.82
C ALA A 84 15.82 -13.04 -26.08
N CYS A 85 14.75 -12.96 -26.87
CA CYS A 85 14.61 -13.71 -28.12
C CYS A 85 15.71 -13.38 -29.14
N PHE A 86 16.22 -12.15 -29.18
CA PHE A 86 17.31 -11.78 -30.08
C PHE A 86 18.71 -12.01 -29.49
N ALA A 87 18.89 -11.76 -28.19
CA ALA A 87 20.18 -11.92 -27.54
C ALA A 87 20.55 -13.40 -27.35
N LEU A 88 19.62 -14.25 -26.90
CA LEU A 88 19.87 -15.67 -26.65
C LEU A 88 20.42 -16.45 -27.86
N PRO A 89 19.86 -16.35 -29.08
CA PRO A 89 20.41 -17.05 -30.24
C PRO A 89 21.79 -16.50 -30.63
N VAL A 90 22.02 -15.19 -30.51
CA VAL A 90 23.33 -14.59 -30.78
C VAL A 90 24.36 -15.08 -29.77
N PHE A 91 24.03 -15.11 -28.48
CA PHE A 91 24.89 -15.68 -27.44
C PHE A 91 25.17 -17.17 -27.67
N ALA A 92 24.15 -17.95 -28.05
CA ALA A 92 24.32 -19.37 -28.36
C ALA A 92 25.23 -19.58 -29.59
N CYS A 93 25.03 -18.82 -30.67
CA CYS A 93 25.90 -18.86 -31.85
C CYS A 93 27.36 -18.49 -31.52
N VAL A 94 27.59 -17.45 -30.71
CA VAL A 94 28.93 -17.06 -30.28
C VAL A 94 29.59 -18.15 -29.43
N GLN A 95 28.83 -18.80 -28.54
CA GLN A 95 29.38 -19.91 -27.75
C GLN A 95 29.67 -21.16 -28.59
N CYS A 96 28.82 -21.50 -29.57
CA CYS A 96 29.09 -22.58 -30.51
C CYS A 96 30.35 -22.31 -31.33
N LYS A 97 30.55 -21.06 -31.81
CA LYS A 97 31.76 -20.67 -32.55
C LYS A 97 33.04 -20.68 -31.70
N LYS A 98 32.94 -20.53 -30.37
CA LYS A 98 34.09 -20.64 -29.45
C LYS A 98 34.45 -22.08 -29.08
N ARG A 99 33.53 -23.05 -29.28
CA ARG A 99 33.74 -24.47 -28.96
C ARG A 99 34.11 -25.34 -30.16
N ALA A 100 33.98 -24.82 -31.39
CA ALA A 100 34.49 -25.41 -32.63
C ALA A 100 35.90 -24.87 -32.92
#